data_AF-A0A8J5NQQ7-F1
#
_entry.id   AF-A0A8J5NQQ7-F1
#
_cell.length_a   1.000
_cell.length_b   1.000
_cell.length_c   1.000
_cell.angle_alpha   90.00
_cell.angle_beta   90.00
_cell.angle_gamma   90.00
#
_symmetry.space_group_name_H-M   'P 1'
#
loop_
_entity.id
_entity.type
_entity.pdbx_description
1 polymer ?
#
loop_
_entity_poly.entity_id
_entity_poly.type
_entity_poly.pdbx_seq_one_letter_code
_entity_poly.pdbx_strand_id
1 'polypeptide(L)'
;MVLEEGSRAIYHDQIRGLHKPLASGHFVQARKDHNNLPMDDVLLQAEEEEVLGKHLPHLKQLFMRYNVENLFAVYILHRHFEVSKGFNLVGRIIIHNECHYYWTRTVANDTLNSGKVCGRKFIFDKQQGWLPCEFHEGSAPDLSKVDPDFFCDFTKYLVDNDLTSTFGLEYIVPELLIFDMLEIILPNCALLLVQMASLRLNYTTLRESESSVNDIIRLLEKG
;
A
#
# COMPACT_ATOMS: atom_id res chain seq x y z
N MET A 1 -45.46 -6.27 -8.17
CA MET A 1 -44.54 -7.39 -8.40
C MET A 1 -43.17 -6.78 -8.61
N VAL A 2 -42.41 -6.63 -7.53
CA VAL A 2 -41.07 -6.03 -7.52
C VAL A 2 -40.09 -7.19 -7.54
N LEU A 3 -39.20 -7.22 -8.52
CA LEU A 3 -38.12 -8.20 -8.59
C LEU A 3 -37.04 -7.75 -7.60
N GLU A 4 -36.78 -8.56 -6.58
CA GLU A 4 -35.59 -8.42 -5.74
C GLU A 4 -34.35 -8.71 -6.59
N GLU A 5 -33.55 -7.68 -6.83
CA GLU A 5 -32.18 -7.86 -7.29
C GLU A 5 -31.38 -8.50 -6.15
N GLY A 6 -30.86 -9.71 -6.41
CA GLY A 6 -30.06 -10.47 -5.46
C GLY A 6 -28.85 -9.67 -5.01
N SER A 7 -28.89 -9.21 -3.76
CA SER A 7 -27.72 -8.76 -3.01
C SER A 7 -26.67 -9.86 -3.06
N ARG A 8 -25.62 -9.67 -3.86
CA ARG A 8 -24.40 -10.46 -3.70
C ARG A 8 -23.85 -10.09 -2.33
N ALA A 9 -23.89 -11.02 -1.39
CA ALA A 9 -23.23 -10.86 -0.10
C ALA A 9 -21.77 -10.45 -0.35
N ILE A 10 -21.40 -9.24 0.07
CA ILE A 10 -20.03 -8.77 0.01
C ILE A 10 -19.30 -9.44 1.17
N TYR A 11 -18.47 -10.42 0.82
CA TYR A 11 -17.64 -11.15 1.78
C TYR A 11 -16.44 -10.25 2.16
N HIS A 12 -16.61 -9.49 3.23
CA HIS A 12 -15.59 -8.58 3.77
C HIS A 12 -14.35 -9.30 4.31
N ASP A 13 -14.45 -10.61 4.54
CA ASP A 13 -13.42 -11.51 5.07
C ASP A 13 -12.53 -12.13 3.99
N GLN A 14 -12.87 -12.02 2.69
CA GLN A 14 -12.12 -12.69 1.62
C GLN A 14 -11.54 -11.72 0.58
N ILE A 15 -10.58 -10.92 1.04
CA ILE A 15 -9.89 -9.88 0.27
C ILE A 15 -8.98 -10.49 -0.80
N ARG A 16 -9.09 -10.03 -2.05
CA ARG A 16 -8.24 -10.47 -3.17
C ARG A 16 -6.85 -9.86 -3.06
N GLY A 17 -5.81 -10.65 -3.26
CA GLY A 17 -4.43 -10.26 -2.99
C GLY A 17 -3.99 -10.43 -1.53
N LEU A 18 -4.90 -10.86 -0.64
CA LEU A 18 -4.58 -11.29 0.73
C LEU A 18 -5.05 -12.72 0.98
N HIS A 19 -6.35 -12.94 1.03
CA HIS A 19 -6.97 -14.24 1.28
C HIS A 19 -7.11 -15.06 -0.01
N LYS A 20 -7.39 -14.36 -1.12
CA LYS A 20 -7.62 -14.96 -2.43
C LYS A 20 -6.53 -14.58 -3.42
N PRO A 21 -6.14 -15.48 -4.34
CA PRO A 21 -5.22 -15.16 -5.41
C PRO A 21 -5.69 -13.98 -6.27
N LEU A 22 -4.73 -13.26 -6.84
CA LEU A 22 -5.00 -12.25 -7.85
C LEU A 22 -5.28 -12.89 -9.21
N ALA A 23 -6.12 -12.22 -10.00
CA ALA A 23 -6.41 -12.54 -11.39
C ALA A 23 -6.04 -11.33 -12.25
N SER A 24 -5.81 -11.56 -13.55
CA SER A 24 -5.38 -10.52 -14.50
C SER A 24 -6.30 -9.29 -14.53
N GLY A 25 -7.61 -9.49 -14.39
CA GLY A 25 -8.59 -8.40 -14.33
C GLY A 25 -8.37 -7.44 -13.14
N HIS A 26 -7.79 -7.89 -12.03
CA HIS A 26 -7.52 -7.03 -10.87
C HIS A 26 -6.44 -6.00 -11.18
N PHE A 27 -5.45 -6.34 -12.00
CA PHE A 27 -4.39 -5.40 -12.39
C PHE A 27 -4.97 -4.23 -13.21
N VAL A 28 -5.98 -4.48 -14.04
CA VAL A 28 -6.63 -3.40 -14.78
C VAL A 28 -7.41 -2.47 -13.85
N GLN A 29 -8.07 -3.04 -12.83
CA GLN A 29 -8.85 -2.27 -11.87
C GLN A 29 -7.97 -1.49 -10.90
N ALA A 30 -6.93 -2.12 -10.34
CA ALA A 30 -5.99 -1.51 -9.40
C ALA A 30 -5.36 -0.22 -9.94
N ARG A 31 -4.93 -0.21 -11.21
CA ARG A 31 -4.44 1.01 -11.88
C ARG A 31 -5.48 2.13 -11.91
N LYS A 32 -6.75 1.81 -12.18
CA LYS A 32 -7.82 2.82 -12.22
C LYS A 32 -8.09 3.37 -10.83
N ASP A 33 -8.14 2.47 -9.84
CA ASP A 33 -8.38 2.80 -8.45
C ASP A 33 -7.28 3.72 -7.91
N HIS A 34 -6.01 3.37 -8.14
CA HIS A 34 -4.85 4.21 -7.82
C HIS A 34 -4.94 5.59 -8.48
N ASN A 35 -5.21 5.64 -9.80
CA ASN A 35 -5.33 6.90 -10.54
C ASN A 35 -6.60 7.71 -10.20
N ASN A 36 -7.48 7.21 -9.33
CA ASN A 36 -8.63 7.97 -8.81
C ASN A 36 -8.38 8.53 -7.41
N LEU A 37 -7.30 8.13 -6.73
CA LEU A 37 -6.93 8.65 -5.41
C LEU A 37 -6.53 10.13 -5.47
N PRO A 38 -6.77 10.95 -4.45
CA PRO A 38 -6.31 12.33 -4.45
C PRO A 38 -4.79 12.41 -4.55
N MET A 39 -4.28 13.50 -5.13
CA MET A 39 -2.84 13.76 -5.09
C MET A 39 -2.41 14.11 -3.67
N ASP A 40 -1.20 13.69 -3.31
CA ASP A 40 -0.60 13.82 -1.98
C ASP A 40 -0.59 15.28 -1.45
N ASP A 41 -0.51 16.27 -2.34
CA ASP A 41 -0.49 17.70 -2.02
C ASP A 41 -1.86 18.29 -1.61
N VAL A 42 -2.96 17.56 -1.83
CA VAL A 42 -4.33 18.04 -1.57
C VAL A 42 -4.81 17.75 -0.14
N LEU A 43 -4.29 16.70 0.52
CA LEU A 43 -4.79 16.21 1.81
C LEU A 43 -4.18 16.91 3.05
N LEU A 44 -3.00 17.51 2.90
CA LEU A 44 -2.10 17.85 4.01
C LEU A 44 -2.45 19.09 4.85
N GLN A 45 -3.45 19.93 4.53
CA GLN A 45 -3.52 21.28 5.14
C GLN A 45 -4.69 21.60 6.07
N ALA A 46 -5.79 20.84 6.11
CA ALA A 46 -6.91 21.21 7.00
C ALA A 46 -7.72 20.04 7.56
N GLU A 47 -7.83 18.93 6.83
CA GLU A 47 -8.64 17.79 7.25
C GLU A 47 -7.83 16.75 8.05
N GLU A 48 -6.52 16.65 7.82
CA GLU A 48 -5.69 15.65 8.47
C GLU A 48 -5.57 15.83 9.99
N GLU A 49 -5.34 17.03 10.53
CA GLU A 49 -5.11 17.16 11.98
C GLU A 49 -6.37 16.82 12.80
N GLU A 50 -7.55 17.26 12.34
CA GLU A 50 -8.82 16.98 13.02
C GLU A 50 -9.25 15.51 12.83
N VAL A 51 -9.18 14.99 11.61
CA VAL A 51 -9.59 13.60 11.31
C VAL A 51 -8.62 12.60 11.91
N LEU A 52 -7.30 12.81 11.76
CA LEU A 52 -6.28 11.91 12.33
C LEU A 52 -6.31 11.97 13.86
N GLY A 53 -6.37 13.17 14.45
CA GLY A 53 -6.42 13.34 15.91
C GLY A 53 -7.60 12.63 16.55
N LYS A 54 -8.77 12.65 15.89
CA LYS A 54 -9.99 12.00 16.37
C LYS A 54 -9.99 10.48 16.16
N HIS A 55 -9.57 10.00 14.98
CA HIS A 55 -9.81 8.62 14.59
C HIS A 55 -8.61 7.68 14.78
N LEU A 56 -7.36 8.17 14.70
CA LEU A 56 -6.19 7.30 14.86
C LEU A 56 -6.12 6.58 16.22
N PRO A 57 -6.45 7.19 17.38
CA PRO A 57 -6.41 6.47 18.66
C PRO A 57 -7.37 5.27 18.68
N HIS A 58 -8.55 5.41 18.09
CA HIS A 58 -9.55 4.36 18.00
C HIS A 58 -9.13 3.24 17.04
N LEU A 59 -8.59 3.61 15.86
CA LEU A 59 -8.04 2.66 14.90
C LEU A 59 -6.86 1.88 15.50
N LYS A 60 -5.97 2.55 16.22
CA LYS A 60 -4.86 1.90 16.94
C LYS A 60 -5.37 0.87 17.95
N GLN A 61 -6.37 1.23 18.76
CA GLN A 61 -6.98 0.29 19.71
C GLN A 61 -7.64 -0.90 19.01
N LEU A 62 -8.27 -0.69 17.85
CA LEU A 62 -8.85 -1.76 17.04
C LEU A 62 -7.76 -2.73 16.57
N PHE A 63 -6.65 -2.23 16.01
CA PHE A 63 -5.56 -3.08 15.52
C PHE A 63 -4.90 -3.87 16.66
N MET A 64 -4.66 -3.23 17.80
CA MET A 64 -4.11 -3.89 19.00
C MET A 64 -5.05 -4.96 19.56
N ARG A 65 -6.37 -4.74 19.53
CA ARG A 65 -7.37 -5.72 19.99
C ARG A 65 -7.27 -7.03 19.22
N TYR A 66 -6.99 -6.94 17.92
CA TYR A 66 -6.85 -8.07 17.02
C TYR A 66 -5.39 -8.56 16.86
N ASN A 67 -4.43 -7.91 17.54
CA ASN A 67 -3.00 -8.25 17.49
C ASN A 67 -2.45 -8.25 16.05
N VAL A 68 -2.82 -7.25 15.26
CA VAL A 68 -2.43 -7.09 13.83
C VAL A 68 -1.60 -5.83 13.56
N GLU A 69 -1.21 -5.08 14.58
CA GLU A 69 -0.46 -3.83 14.47
C GLU A 69 0.92 -3.96 13.81
N ASN A 70 1.48 -5.17 13.78
CA ASN A 70 2.73 -5.49 13.10
C ASN A 70 2.51 -6.15 11.74
N LEU A 71 1.28 -6.22 11.26
CA LEU A 71 0.94 -6.86 9.99
C LEU A 71 0.20 -5.90 9.05
N PHE A 72 -0.64 -5.04 9.62
CA PHE A 72 -1.40 -4.06 8.88
C PHE A 72 -1.20 -2.65 9.43
N ALA A 73 -1.32 -1.68 8.53
CA ALA A 73 -1.36 -0.25 8.84
C ALA A 73 -2.62 0.40 8.25
N VAL A 74 -2.94 1.58 8.77
CA VAL A 74 -3.93 2.47 8.15
C VAL A 74 -3.23 3.23 7.03
N TYR A 75 -3.78 3.14 5.82
CA TYR A 75 -3.26 3.84 4.66
C TYR A 75 -4.08 5.11 4.43
N ILE A 76 -3.45 6.29 4.45
CA ILE A 76 -4.11 7.53 4.02
C ILE A 76 -4.21 7.48 2.50
N LEU A 77 -5.41 7.53 1.95
CA LEU A 77 -5.66 7.33 0.53
C LEU A 77 -5.09 8.48 -0.30
N HIS A 78 -3.96 8.28 -0.96
CA HIS A 78 -3.35 9.27 -1.86
C HIS A 78 -2.50 8.61 -2.95
N ARG A 79 -2.25 9.34 -4.03
CA ARG A 79 -1.29 8.98 -5.08
C ARG A 79 -0.21 10.05 -5.20
N HIS A 80 1.01 9.62 -5.51
CA HIS A 80 2.09 10.55 -5.86
C HIS A 80 2.13 10.88 -7.35
N PHE A 81 1.64 9.98 -8.21
CA PHE A 81 1.60 10.14 -9.66
C PHE A 81 0.61 9.18 -10.31
N GLU A 82 0.29 9.43 -11.59
CA GLU A 82 -0.55 8.55 -12.40
C GLU A 82 0.25 7.39 -13.01
N VAL A 83 -0.35 6.21 -12.99
CA VAL A 83 0.22 5.01 -13.63
C VAL A 83 -0.29 4.89 -15.07
N SER A 84 0.61 4.59 -16.00
CA SER A 84 0.27 4.40 -17.42
C SER A 84 -0.64 3.18 -17.64
N LYS A 85 -1.45 3.20 -18.70
CA LYS A 85 -2.31 2.06 -19.06
C LYS A 85 -1.46 0.83 -19.34
N GLY A 86 -1.85 -0.32 -18.78
CA GLY A 86 -1.13 -1.59 -18.95
C GLY A 86 0.00 -1.80 -17.95
N PHE A 87 0.17 -0.90 -16.99
CA PHE A 87 1.15 -1.01 -15.91
C PHE A 87 0.48 -0.94 -14.54
N ASN A 88 1.16 -1.45 -13.52
CA ASN A 88 0.80 -1.32 -12.10
C ASN A 88 2.02 -1.04 -11.23
N LEU A 89 1.78 -0.57 -10.02
CA LEU A 89 2.81 -0.36 -9.00
C LEU A 89 3.07 -1.64 -8.24
N VAL A 90 4.33 -2.10 -8.28
CA VAL A 90 4.78 -3.29 -7.57
C VAL A 90 6.04 -3.00 -6.78
N GLY A 91 5.91 -3.13 -5.46
CA GLY A 91 6.98 -2.98 -4.48
C GLY A 91 7.78 -4.25 -4.29
N ARG A 92 9.10 -4.15 -4.22
CA ARG A 92 9.98 -5.27 -3.84
C ARG A 92 11.08 -4.79 -2.91
N ILE A 93 11.57 -5.71 -2.09
CA ILE A 93 12.78 -5.48 -1.31
C ILE A 93 14.00 -5.62 -2.22
N ILE A 94 14.94 -4.69 -2.07
CA ILE A 94 16.27 -4.75 -2.66
C ILE A 94 17.27 -4.56 -1.53
N ILE A 95 18.32 -5.38 -1.53
CA ILE A 95 19.45 -5.23 -0.61
C ILE A 95 20.64 -4.77 -1.42
N HIS A 96 21.19 -3.62 -1.06
CA HIS A 96 22.40 -3.08 -1.68
C HIS A 96 23.32 -2.50 -0.61
N ASN A 97 24.59 -2.88 -0.59
CA ASN A 97 25.57 -2.48 0.42
C ASN A 97 25.03 -2.61 1.87
N GLU A 98 24.44 -3.77 2.18
CA GLU A 98 23.84 -4.09 3.49
C GLU A 98 22.65 -3.19 3.90
N CYS A 99 22.23 -2.28 3.02
CA CYS A 99 21.07 -1.42 3.22
C CYS A 99 19.84 -2.04 2.57
N HIS A 100 18.72 -1.97 3.29
CA HIS A 100 17.42 -2.40 2.80
C HIS A 100 16.70 -1.25 2.11
N TYR A 101 16.19 -1.52 0.92
CA TYR A 101 15.39 -0.61 0.12
C TYR A 101 14.06 -1.26 -0.20
N TYR A 102 12.98 -0.49 -0.13
CA TYR A 102 11.72 -0.87 -0.75
C TYR A 102 11.53 -0.09 -2.03
N TRP A 103 11.59 -0.78 -3.17
CA TRP A 103 11.42 -0.14 -4.46
C TRP A 103 10.06 -0.48 -5.05
N THR A 104 9.18 0.52 -5.10
CA THR A 104 7.91 0.46 -5.81
C THR A 104 8.11 1.00 -7.22
N ARG A 105 7.83 0.17 -8.22
CA ARG A 105 8.08 0.47 -9.63
C ARG A 105 6.86 0.18 -10.48
N THR A 106 6.81 0.78 -11.66
CA THR A 106 5.83 0.39 -12.68
C THR A 106 6.23 -0.92 -13.33
N VAL A 107 5.33 -1.89 -13.36
CA VAL A 107 5.52 -3.20 -14.02
C VAL A 107 4.39 -3.45 -15.00
N ALA A 108 4.72 -3.96 -16.19
CA ALA A 108 3.74 -4.24 -17.23
C ALA A 108 2.84 -5.44 -16.84
N ASN A 109 1.53 -5.30 -17.04
CA ASN A 109 0.53 -6.27 -16.59
C ASN A 109 0.68 -7.65 -17.23
N ASP A 110 1.18 -7.71 -18.46
CA ASP A 110 1.44 -8.95 -19.20
C ASP A 110 2.67 -9.71 -18.68
N THR A 111 3.57 -9.03 -17.96
CA THR A 111 4.73 -9.63 -17.30
C THR A 111 4.47 -9.99 -15.84
N LEU A 112 3.38 -9.49 -15.24
CA LEU A 112 3.02 -9.79 -13.85
C LEU A 112 2.53 -11.23 -13.70
N ASN A 113 3.27 -12.00 -12.89
CA ASN A 113 2.83 -13.30 -12.45
C ASN A 113 1.95 -13.16 -11.19
N SER A 114 0.64 -13.38 -11.33
CA SER A 114 -0.32 -13.24 -10.23
C SER A 114 -0.10 -14.20 -9.06
N GLY A 115 0.68 -15.26 -9.24
CA GLY A 115 1.11 -16.17 -8.15
C GLY A 115 2.38 -15.71 -7.42
N LYS A 116 3.01 -14.62 -7.88
CA LYS A 116 4.23 -14.04 -7.28
C LYS A 116 4.04 -12.61 -6.80
N VAL A 117 2.80 -12.14 -6.76
CA VAL A 117 2.45 -10.82 -6.23
C VAL A 117 1.25 -10.94 -5.31
N CYS A 118 1.24 -10.12 -4.26
CA CYS A 118 0.11 -9.94 -3.35
C CYS A 118 -0.30 -8.46 -3.33
N GLY A 119 -1.49 -8.18 -2.81
CA GLY A 119 -1.91 -6.80 -2.61
C GLY A 119 -1.13 -6.18 -1.45
N ARG A 120 -0.77 -4.90 -1.59
CA ARG A 120 -0.07 -4.14 -0.56
C ARG A 120 -0.96 -3.06 0.03
N LYS A 121 -1.47 -2.17 -0.81
CA LYS A 121 -2.39 -1.11 -0.38
C LYS A 121 -3.78 -1.40 -0.95
N PHE A 122 -4.79 -1.19 -0.13
CA PHE A 122 -6.17 -1.54 -0.44
C PHE A 122 -7.10 -0.37 -0.18
N ILE A 123 -8.03 -0.18 -1.12
CA ILE A 123 -9.14 0.75 -1.01
C ILE A 123 -10.42 -0.02 -0.70
N PHE A 124 -11.39 0.63 -0.07
CA PHE A 124 -12.70 0.05 0.17
C PHE A 124 -13.73 0.57 -0.85
N ASP A 125 -14.35 -0.36 -1.57
CA ASP A 125 -15.49 -0.07 -2.43
C ASP A 125 -16.78 -0.68 -1.84
N LYS A 126 -17.85 0.10 -1.80
CA LYS A 126 -19.12 -0.32 -1.18
C LYS A 126 -19.80 -1.49 -1.90
N GLN A 127 -19.48 -1.75 -3.17
CA GLN A 127 -20.09 -2.83 -3.97
C GLN A 127 -19.19 -4.07 -4.07
N GLN A 128 -17.87 -3.87 -4.04
CA GLN A 128 -16.88 -4.92 -4.30
C GLN A 128 -16.07 -5.31 -3.07
N GLY A 129 -16.15 -4.53 -1.98
CA GLY A 129 -15.34 -4.70 -0.78
C GLY A 129 -13.92 -4.16 -0.95
N TRP A 130 -12.96 -4.80 -0.31
CA TRP A 130 -11.55 -4.40 -0.37
C TRP A 130 -10.91 -4.76 -1.71
N LEU A 131 -10.33 -3.75 -2.37
CA LEU A 131 -9.66 -3.86 -3.66
C LEU A 131 -8.20 -3.39 -3.54
N PRO A 132 -7.21 -4.17 -4.03
CA PRO A 132 -5.83 -3.72 -4.06
C PRO A 132 -5.65 -2.60 -5.11
N CYS A 133 -4.90 -1.56 -4.76
CA CYS A 133 -4.48 -0.49 -5.66
C CYS A 133 -2.96 -0.46 -5.89
N GLU A 134 -2.17 -1.03 -4.98
CA GLU A 134 -0.73 -1.29 -5.13
C GLU A 134 -0.40 -2.72 -4.73
N PHE A 135 0.70 -3.26 -5.27
CA PHE A 135 1.11 -4.65 -5.06
C PHE A 135 2.49 -4.76 -4.43
N HIS A 136 2.75 -5.92 -3.83
CA HIS A 136 4.07 -6.34 -3.39
C HIS A 136 4.49 -7.61 -4.15
N GLU A 137 5.75 -7.67 -4.57
CA GLU A 137 6.39 -8.86 -5.13
C GLU A 137 6.75 -9.83 -4.02
N GLY A 138 6.03 -10.96 -3.97
CA GLY A 138 6.11 -11.92 -2.89
C GLY A 138 4.79 -12.65 -2.68
N SER A 139 4.79 -13.54 -1.70
CA SER A 139 3.58 -14.19 -1.22
C SER A 139 2.74 -13.24 -0.38
N ALA A 140 1.43 -13.48 -0.30
CA ALA A 140 0.60 -12.84 0.70
C ALA A 140 1.07 -13.22 2.12
N PRO A 141 0.85 -12.36 3.13
CA PRO A 141 1.17 -12.69 4.51
C PRO A 141 0.43 -13.95 5.00
N ASP A 142 1.00 -14.62 6.00
CA ASP A 142 0.28 -15.66 6.73
C ASP A 142 -0.81 -15.03 7.60
N LEU A 143 -2.06 -15.28 7.21
CA LEU A 143 -3.25 -14.80 7.92
C LEU A 143 -3.82 -15.83 8.90
N SER A 144 -3.16 -16.98 9.10
CA SER A 144 -3.66 -18.07 9.97
C SER A 144 -3.89 -17.64 11.42
N LYS A 145 -3.23 -16.56 11.86
CA LYS A 145 -3.33 -15.99 13.21
C LYS A 145 -4.18 -14.72 13.26
N VAL A 146 -4.67 -14.23 12.13
CA VAL A 146 -5.51 -13.04 12.06
C VAL A 146 -6.95 -13.49 12.29
N ASP A 147 -7.59 -12.92 13.30
CA ASP A 147 -9.02 -13.08 13.51
C ASP A 147 -9.77 -12.49 12.31
N PRO A 148 -10.60 -13.27 11.57
CA PRO A 148 -11.36 -12.76 10.44
C PRO A 148 -12.26 -11.57 10.79
N ASP A 149 -12.71 -11.45 12.04
CA ASP A 149 -13.57 -10.35 12.49
C ASP A 149 -12.85 -9.00 12.45
N PHE A 150 -11.50 -8.98 12.41
CA PHE A 150 -10.71 -7.76 12.23
C PHE A 150 -11.16 -6.97 10.98
N PHE A 151 -11.28 -7.64 9.83
CA PHE A 151 -11.63 -6.96 8.57
C PHE A 151 -13.06 -6.44 8.60
N CYS A 152 -13.97 -7.17 9.25
CA CYS A 152 -15.36 -6.75 9.44
C CYS A 152 -15.44 -5.50 10.33
N ASP A 153 -14.78 -5.52 11.50
CA ASP A 153 -14.77 -4.40 12.45
C ASP A 153 -14.07 -3.17 11.88
N PHE A 154 -12.94 -3.35 11.20
CA PHE A 154 -12.24 -2.24 10.54
C PHE A 154 -13.11 -1.60 9.45
N THR A 155 -13.72 -2.42 8.60
CA THR A 155 -14.65 -1.94 7.55
C THR A 155 -15.83 -1.19 8.17
N LYS A 156 -16.46 -1.79 9.18
CA LYS A 156 -17.60 -1.19 9.88
C LYS A 156 -17.23 0.16 10.48
N TYR A 157 -16.08 0.24 11.14
CA TYR A 157 -15.60 1.49 11.72
C TYR A 157 -15.41 2.57 10.64
N LEU A 158 -14.80 2.24 9.51
CA LEU A 158 -14.62 3.22 8.42
C LEU A 158 -15.97 3.67 7.83
N VAL A 159 -16.91 2.75 7.62
CA VAL A 159 -18.23 3.07 7.06
C VAL A 159 -19.08 3.90 8.02
N ASP A 160 -19.15 3.52 9.30
CA ASP A 160 -19.96 4.20 10.31
C ASP A 160 -19.49 5.64 10.59
N ASN A 161 -18.21 5.93 10.29
CA ASN A 161 -17.59 7.25 10.49
C ASN A 161 -17.34 8.01 9.18
N ASP A 162 -17.82 7.51 8.04
CA ASP A 162 -17.61 8.11 6.70
C ASP A 162 -16.14 8.32 6.30
N LEU A 163 -15.28 7.37 6.67
CA LEU A 163 -13.82 7.45 6.47
C LEU A 163 -13.33 6.66 5.24
N THR A 164 -14.23 6.03 4.48
CA THR A 164 -13.85 5.15 3.36
C THR A 164 -13.17 5.86 2.18
N SER A 165 -13.33 7.18 2.09
CA SER A 165 -12.61 8.03 1.11
C SER A 165 -11.29 8.59 1.64
N THR A 166 -11.00 8.40 2.93
CA THR A 166 -9.81 8.94 3.61
C THR A 166 -8.83 7.84 3.95
N PHE A 167 -9.31 6.70 4.45
CA PHE A 167 -8.48 5.61 4.90
C PHE A 167 -8.72 4.32 4.11
N GLY A 168 -7.61 3.63 3.86
CA GLY A 168 -7.53 2.27 3.37
C GLY A 168 -6.73 1.37 4.32
N LEU A 169 -6.46 0.17 3.84
CA LEU A 169 -5.64 -0.83 4.53
C LEU A 169 -4.29 -0.96 3.82
N GLU A 170 -3.21 -1.02 4.57
CA GLU A 170 -1.90 -1.41 4.06
C GLU A 170 -1.42 -2.68 4.74
N TYR A 171 -0.92 -3.63 3.95
CA TYR A 171 -0.10 -4.74 4.42
C TYR A 171 1.33 -4.24 4.64
N ILE A 172 1.82 -4.41 5.87
CA ILE A 172 3.19 -4.07 6.22
C ILE A 172 4.11 -5.22 5.83
N VAL A 173 5.01 -4.94 4.89
CA VAL A 173 6.08 -5.87 4.52
C VAL A 173 7.04 -5.99 5.73
N PRO A 174 7.21 -7.18 6.34
CA PRO A 174 7.91 -7.35 7.62
C PRO A 174 9.32 -6.76 7.66
N GLU A 175 10.03 -6.82 6.54
CA GLU A 175 11.38 -6.26 6.38
C GLU A 175 11.42 -4.74 6.54
N LEU A 176 10.28 -4.05 6.44
CA LEU A 176 10.17 -2.59 6.64
C LEU A 176 9.93 -2.18 8.09
N LEU A 177 9.47 -3.10 8.96
CA LEU A 177 9.20 -2.80 10.37
C LEU A 177 10.46 -2.55 11.20
N ILE A 178 11.61 -2.99 10.69
CA ILE A 178 12.87 -3.01 11.43
C ILE A 178 13.58 -1.65 11.33
N PHE A 179 13.12 -0.75 10.46
CA PHE A 179 13.88 0.42 10.04
C PHE A 179 13.04 1.69 10.00
N ASP A 180 13.62 2.80 10.46
CA ASP A 180 13.12 4.13 10.11
C ASP A 180 13.35 4.33 8.60
N MET A 181 12.29 4.61 7.85
CA MET A 181 12.37 4.70 6.38
C MET A 181 12.12 6.15 5.90
N LEU A 182 12.93 6.60 4.94
CA LEU A 182 12.72 7.82 4.17
C LEU A 182 12.12 7.49 2.81
N GLU A 183 11.04 8.17 2.45
CA GLU A 183 10.43 8.06 1.12
C GLU A 183 11.02 9.07 0.13
N ILE A 184 11.35 8.57 -1.07
CA ILE A 184 11.90 9.36 -2.18
C ILE A 184 11.11 9.03 -3.45
N ILE A 185 10.56 10.06 -4.08
CA ILE A 185 9.88 9.96 -5.39
C ILE A 185 10.92 10.14 -6.49
N LEU A 186 11.02 9.17 -7.41
CA LEU A 186 11.95 9.19 -8.52
C LEU A 186 11.29 9.70 -9.81
N PRO A 187 12.05 10.34 -10.74
CA PRO A 187 11.50 10.91 -11.98
C PRO A 187 10.79 9.90 -12.90
N ASN A 188 11.10 8.61 -12.78
CA ASN A 188 10.52 7.53 -13.56
C ASN A 188 9.24 6.95 -12.94
N CYS A 189 8.53 7.71 -12.09
CA CYS A 189 7.31 7.24 -11.42
C CYS A 189 7.58 5.98 -10.57
N ALA A 190 8.71 5.98 -9.87
CA ALA A 190 9.05 4.98 -8.88
C ALA A 190 9.13 5.64 -7.49
N LEU A 191 8.84 4.85 -6.46
CA LEU A 191 8.96 5.25 -5.06
C LEU A 191 10.03 4.38 -4.41
N LEU A 192 10.92 5.01 -3.66
CA LEU A 192 11.98 4.34 -2.94
C LEU A 192 11.85 4.66 -1.45
N LEU A 193 11.65 3.63 -0.63
CA LEU A 193 11.82 3.74 0.82
C LEU A 193 13.24 3.31 1.18
N VAL A 194 13.97 4.14 1.90
CA VAL A 194 15.38 3.94 2.28
C VAL A 194 15.54 3.95 3.79
N GLN A 195 16.29 2.99 4.34
CA GLN A 195 16.66 2.98 5.75
C GLN A 195 17.44 4.25 6.15
N MET A 196 16.93 4.99 7.14
CA MET A 196 17.50 6.25 7.65
C MET A 196 18.84 6.06 8.38
N ALA A 197 19.06 4.92 9.05
CA ALA A 197 20.35 4.64 9.70
C ALA A 197 21.53 4.63 8.70
N SER A 198 21.24 4.37 7.42
CA SER A 198 22.19 4.42 6.31
C SER A 198 22.42 5.84 5.78
N LEU A 199 21.60 6.81 6.19
CA LEU A 199 21.67 8.22 5.83
C LEU A 199 22.31 9.06 6.93
N ARG A 200 23.36 8.58 7.61
CA ARG A 200 24.20 9.47 8.46
C ARG A 200 24.81 10.58 7.57
N LEU A 201 24.02 11.63 7.39
CA LEU A 201 24.33 12.88 6.73
C LEU A 201 25.37 13.60 7.60
N ASN A 202 26.63 13.24 7.43
CA ASN A 202 27.68 14.22 7.66
C ASN A 202 27.46 15.30 6.59
N TYR A 203 27.23 16.54 7.00
CA TYR A 203 26.97 17.70 6.13
C TYR A 203 28.08 17.98 5.07
N THR A 204 29.15 17.20 5.06
CA THR A 204 30.24 17.21 4.08
C THR A 204 30.08 16.19 2.94
N THR A 205 29.14 15.23 3.00
CA THR A 205 29.04 14.09 2.05
C THR A 205 27.79 14.05 1.17
N LEU A 206 27.13 15.19 0.93
CA LEU A 206 25.99 15.26 -0.01
C LEU A 206 26.32 14.76 -1.44
N ARG A 207 27.59 14.87 -1.87
CA ARG A 207 28.04 14.35 -3.18
C ARG A 207 28.12 12.83 -3.27
N GLU A 208 28.40 12.14 -2.16
CA GLU A 208 28.54 10.67 -2.15
C GLU A 208 27.18 9.98 -1.99
N SER A 209 26.25 10.58 -1.24
CA SER A 209 24.87 10.08 -1.15
C SER A 209 24.09 10.29 -2.46
N GLU A 210 24.29 11.43 -3.14
CA GLU A 210 23.76 11.62 -4.49
C GLU A 210 24.38 10.62 -5.47
N SER A 211 25.68 10.31 -5.38
CA SER A 211 26.29 9.26 -6.20
C SER A 211 25.65 7.90 -5.90
N SER A 212 25.47 7.53 -4.63
CA SER A 212 24.87 6.25 -4.23
C SER A 212 23.41 6.13 -4.69
N VAL A 213 22.61 7.19 -4.55
CA VAL A 213 21.23 7.22 -5.06
C VAL A 213 21.22 7.18 -6.60
N ASN A 214 22.12 7.91 -7.28
CA ASN A 214 22.23 7.88 -8.73
C ASN A 214 22.76 6.53 -9.25
N ASP A 215 23.63 5.85 -8.50
CA ASP A 215 24.15 4.53 -8.83
C ASP A 215 23.08 3.45 -8.61
N ILE A 216 22.25 3.60 -7.57
CA ILE A 216 21.03 2.82 -7.40
C ILE A 216 20.06 3.09 -8.55
N ILE A 217 19.75 4.35 -8.89
CA ILE A 217 18.89 4.68 -10.04
C ILE A 217 19.45 4.03 -11.32
N ARG A 218 20.75 4.13 -11.57
CA ARG A 218 21.42 3.51 -12.72
C ARG A 218 21.41 1.98 -12.70
N LEU A 219 21.42 1.34 -11.52
CA LEU A 219 21.27 -0.10 -11.37
C LEU A 219 19.81 -0.53 -11.60
N LEU A 220 18.86 0.27 -11.12
CA LEU A 220 17.42 0.05 -11.28
C LEU A 220 16.93 0.29 -12.72
N GLU A 221 17.58 1.16 -13.48
CA GLU A 221 17.30 1.40 -14.90
C GLU A 221 17.87 0.32 -15.84
N LYS A 222 18.78 -0.55 -15.35
CA LYS A 222 19.48 -1.57 -16.15
C LYS A 222 18.90 -2.99 -16.03
N GLY A 223 17.92 -3.21 -15.13
CA GLY A 223 17.28 -4.51 -14.89
C GLY A 223 15.82 -4.51 -15.28
#